data_AF-A0A9P1EZ44-F1
#
_entry.id   AF-A0A9P1EZ44-F1
#
_cell.length_a   1.000
_cell.length_b   1.000
_cell.length_c   1.000
_cell.angle_alpha   90.00
_cell.angle_beta   90.00
_cell.angle_gamma   90.00
#
_symmetry.space_group_name_H-M   'P 1'
#
loop_
_entity.id
_entity.type
_entity.pdbx_description
1 polymer ?
#
loop_
_entity_poly.entity_id
_entity_poly.type
_entity_poly.pdbx_seq_one_letter_code
_entity_poly.pdbx_strand_id
1 'polypeptide(L)'
;MVRNLYICFLLVAVLVCLFVWAQLNKSSTDSLFLVLLITLFYSSSLTQLLFLLLSLLGFQRFFLHFVPSTERFLTFSHKPFEKFIKRIQFLYLLKEVIHFGCLLTSLNCLKGSFVETFLELNWILFLSQTGLFLISLVLYVPVMISIWKKRKLATAIRTRPDKYLLLQTLMIFILKMCYGVVPFLLLNEETTLAWLPFQQFSNVEERETLLPFFHLCDVVTAPLVIQFSFLMSSRKNMETIRSNHLFMVILSLISPNFRALEPPRRVDLDSTRNA
;
A
#
# COMPACT_ATOMS: atom_id res chain seq x y z
N MET A 1 -9.88 -7.84 -1.83
CA MET A 1 -8.51 -7.33 -2.05
C MET A 1 -7.70 -7.27 -0.75
N VAL A 2 -8.08 -6.45 0.24
CA VAL A 2 -7.33 -6.32 1.51
C VAL A 2 -7.14 -7.66 2.25
N ARG A 3 -8.18 -8.50 2.31
CA ARG A 3 -8.07 -9.86 2.87
C ARG A 3 -7.02 -10.70 2.15
N ASN A 4 -6.99 -10.66 0.82
CA ASN A 4 -6.02 -11.42 0.03
C ASN A 4 -4.60 -10.89 0.28
N LEU A 5 -4.43 -9.57 0.34
CA LEU A 5 -3.14 -8.95 0.68
C LEU A 5 -2.63 -9.44 2.04
N TYR A 6 -3.51 -9.54 3.04
CA TYR A 6 -3.14 -10.01 4.37
C TYR A 6 -2.76 -11.49 4.40
N ILE A 7 -3.53 -12.34 3.69
CA ILE A 7 -3.19 -13.76 3.53
C ILE A 7 -1.81 -13.89 2.87
N CYS A 8 -1.54 -13.11 1.82
CA CYS A 8 -0.25 -13.11 1.15
C CYS A 8 0.87 -12.62 2.06
N PHE A 9 0.66 -11.57 2.86
CA PHE A 9 1.63 -11.10 3.86
C PHE A 9 1.99 -12.19 4.88
N LEU A 10 0.99 -12.86 5.46
CA LEU A 10 1.23 -13.98 6.38
C LEU A 10 1.93 -15.15 5.69
N LEU A 11 1.53 -15.47 4.45
CA LEU A 11 2.16 -16.53 3.67
C LEU A 11 3.64 -16.22 3.39
N VAL A 12 3.97 -14.98 3.02
CA VAL A 12 5.36 -14.53 2.85
C VAL A 12 6.14 -14.71 4.14
N ALA A 13 5.61 -14.25 5.28
CA ALA A 13 6.29 -14.39 6.57
C ALA A 13 6.58 -15.87 6.92
N VAL A 14 5.61 -16.76 6.72
CA VAL A 14 5.78 -18.21 6.96
C VAL A 14 6.81 -18.80 6.00
N LEU A 15 6.75 -18.47 4.71
CA LEU A 15 7.70 -18.96 3.71
C LEU A 15 9.13 -18.49 3.98
N VAL A 16 9.32 -17.24 4.45
CA VAL A 16 10.62 -16.74 4.89
C VAL A 16 11.16 -17.54 6.09
N CYS A 17 10.33 -17.78 7.10
CA CYS A 17 10.73 -18.60 8.26
C CYS A 17 11.13 -20.03 7.84
N LEU A 18 10.35 -20.66 6.96
CA LEU A 18 10.64 -21.99 6.43
C LEU A 18 11.93 -22.00 5.60
N PHE A 19 12.16 -20.97 4.78
CA PHE A 19 13.37 -20.82 3.98
C PHE A 19 14.61 -20.70 4.88
N VAL A 20 14.58 -19.82 5.89
CA VAL A 20 15.67 -19.66 6.87
C VAL A 20 15.94 -20.97 7.60
N TRP A 21 14.89 -21.66 8.07
CA TRP A 21 15.03 -22.95 8.73
C TRP A 21 15.65 -24.03 7.82
N ALA A 22 15.23 -24.09 6.56
CA ALA A 22 15.77 -25.04 5.59
C ALA A 22 17.24 -24.77 5.25
N GLN A 23 17.63 -23.49 5.15
CA GLN A 23 19.02 -23.07 4.98
C GLN A 23 19.89 -23.49 6.17
N LEU A 24 19.42 -23.28 7.40
CA LEU A 24 20.13 -23.72 8.61
C LEU A 24 20.35 -25.23 8.64
N ASN A 25 19.41 -26.01 8.10
CA ASN A 25 19.48 -27.47 8.03
C ASN A 25 20.19 -27.99 6.76
N LYS A 26 20.75 -27.13 5.91
CA LYS A 26 21.39 -27.50 4.64
C LYS A 26 20.51 -28.38 3.73
N SER A 27 19.20 -28.21 3.81
CA SER A 27 18.24 -28.89 2.91
C SER A 27 18.24 -28.21 1.54
N SER A 28 17.84 -28.93 0.50
CA SER A 28 17.51 -28.27 -0.79
C SER A 28 16.38 -27.26 -0.58
N THR A 29 16.57 -26.04 -1.07
CA THR A 29 15.66 -24.90 -0.88
C THR A 29 15.05 -24.35 -2.17
N ASP A 30 15.35 -24.95 -3.31
CA ASP A 30 15.06 -24.35 -4.62
C ASP A 30 13.55 -24.20 -4.87
N SER A 31 12.77 -25.20 -4.48
CA SER A 31 11.31 -25.17 -4.59
C SER A 31 10.68 -24.13 -3.65
N LEU A 32 11.16 -24.04 -2.41
CA LEU A 32 10.70 -23.05 -1.43
C LEU A 32 11.00 -21.62 -1.89
N PHE A 33 12.19 -21.41 -2.44
CA PHE A 33 12.60 -20.12 -2.99
C PHE A 33 11.68 -19.68 -4.14
N LEU A 34 11.36 -20.59 -5.06
CA LEU A 34 10.45 -20.31 -6.17
C LEU A 34 9.05 -19.94 -5.68
N VAL A 35 8.50 -20.68 -4.70
CA VAL A 35 7.17 -20.38 -4.12
C VAL A 35 7.16 -19.03 -3.40
N LEU A 36 8.22 -18.71 -2.65
CA LEU A 36 8.39 -17.41 -1.99
C LEU A 36 8.37 -16.27 -3.01
N LEU A 37 9.12 -16.43 -4.09
CA LEU A 37 9.26 -15.44 -5.15
C LEU A 37 7.94 -15.19 -5.90
N ILE A 38 7.19 -16.24 -6.25
CA ILE A 38 5.84 -16.10 -6.84
C ILE A 38 4.90 -15.35 -5.88
N THR A 39 4.95 -15.69 -4.60
CA THR A 39 4.09 -15.06 -3.58
C THR A 39 4.42 -13.58 -3.40
N LEU A 40 5.71 -13.23 -3.42
CA LEU A 40 6.17 -11.84 -3.35
C LEU A 40 5.67 -11.03 -4.55
N PHE A 41 5.75 -11.56 -5.77
CA PHE A 41 5.25 -10.85 -6.96
C PHE A 41 3.74 -10.63 -6.94
N TYR A 42 2.99 -11.66 -6.55
CA TYR A 42 1.54 -11.50 -6.40
C TYR A 42 1.21 -10.44 -5.34
N SER A 43 1.95 -10.40 -4.24
CA SER A 43 1.79 -9.40 -3.18
C SER A 43 2.15 -7.98 -3.65
N SER A 44 3.26 -7.82 -4.37
CA SER A 44 3.71 -6.55 -4.97
C SER A 44 2.65 -5.98 -5.92
N SER A 45 2.08 -6.83 -6.79
CA SER A 45 0.99 -6.44 -7.69
C SER A 45 -0.25 -5.95 -6.91
N LEU A 46 -0.61 -6.63 -5.82
CA LEU A 46 -1.73 -6.23 -4.97
C LEU A 46 -1.48 -4.90 -4.24
N THR A 47 -0.27 -4.64 -3.75
CA THR A 47 0.06 -3.38 -3.06
C THR A 47 0.10 -2.21 -4.04
N GLN A 48 0.66 -2.39 -5.24
CA GLN A 48 0.64 -1.36 -6.27
C GLN A 48 -0.80 -0.98 -6.65
N LEU A 49 -1.66 -1.98 -6.85
CA LEU A 49 -3.09 -1.76 -7.12
C LEU A 49 -3.78 -1.03 -5.95
N LEU A 50 -3.47 -1.38 -4.71
CA LEU A 50 -4.00 -0.71 -3.53
C LEU A 50 -3.64 0.78 -3.51
N PHE A 51 -2.37 1.11 -3.76
CA PHE A 51 -1.94 2.51 -3.77
C PHE A 51 -2.59 3.30 -4.91
N LEU A 52 -2.80 2.69 -6.08
CA LEU A 52 -3.56 3.31 -7.18
C LEU A 52 -5.02 3.55 -6.78
N LEU A 53 -5.68 2.58 -6.14
CA LEU A 53 -7.07 2.74 -5.71
C LEU A 53 -7.21 3.79 -4.61
N LEU A 54 -6.24 3.88 -3.69
CA LEU A 54 -6.21 4.92 -2.67
C LEU A 54 -6.02 6.30 -3.29
N SER A 55 -5.13 6.45 -4.27
CA SER A 55 -4.92 7.73 -4.94
C SER A 55 -6.17 8.17 -5.70
N LEU A 56 -6.79 7.25 -6.46
CA LEU A 56 -8.04 7.48 -7.18
C LEU A 56 -9.20 7.87 -6.25
N LEU A 57 -9.31 7.22 -5.09
CA LEU A 57 -10.31 7.55 -4.08
C LEU A 57 -10.12 8.97 -3.54
N GLY A 58 -8.87 9.41 -3.35
CA GLY A 58 -8.56 10.79 -2.96
C GLY A 58 -9.01 11.80 -4.02
N PHE A 59 -8.74 11.53 -5.30
CA PHE A 59 -9.25 12.34 -6.41
C PHE A 59 -10.79 12.38 -6.44
N GLN A 60 -11.45 11.22 -6.36
CA GLN A 60 -12.91 11.14 -6.35
C GLN A 60 -13.51 12.00 -5.23
N ARG A 61 -12.94 11.94 -4.02
CA ARG A 61 -13.42 12.71 -2.87
C ARG A 61 -13.21 14.21 -3.05
N PHE A 62 -12.08 14.61 -3.63
CA PHE A 62 -11.83 16.02 -3.96
C PHE A 62 -12.85 16.57 -4.95
N PHE A 63 -13.05 15.87 -6.08
CA PHE A 63 -13.99 16.32 -7.11
C PHE A 63 -15.44 16.34 -6.62
N LEU A 64 -15.89 15.31 -5.90
CA LEU A 64 -17.24 15.30 -5.34
C LEU A 64 -17.48 16.44 -4.35
N HIS A 65 -16.46 16.86 -3.59
CA HIS A 65 -16.60 17.90 -2.58
C HIS A 65 -16.56 19.32 -3.15
N PHE A 66 -15.66 19.59 -4.11
CA PHE A 66 -15.46 20.93 -4.67
C PHE A 66 -16.20 21.16 -5.99
N VAL A 67 -16.56 20.10 -6.72
CA VAL A 67 -17.23 20.17 -8.02
C VAL A 67 -18.42 19.20 -8.04
N PRO A 68 -19.55 19.53 -7.40
CA PRO A 68 -20.72 18.64 -7.30
C PRO A 68 -21.25 18.16 -8.66
N SER A 69 -21.03 18.94 -9.72
CA SER A 69 -21.36 18.57 -11.11
C SER A 69 -20.70 17.26 -11.58
N THR A 70 -19.63 16.80 -10.91
CA THR A 70 -18.93 15.54 -11.22
C THR A 70 -19.62 14.29 -10.66
N GLU A 71 -20.63 14.45 -9.80
CA GLU A 71 -21.33 13.33 -9.15
C GLU A 71 -21.87 12.30 -10.16
N ARG A 72 -22.47 12.78 -11.27
CA ARG A 72 -23.01 11.92 -12.34
C ARG A 72 -21.96 11.05 -13.04
N PHE A 73 -20.69 11.47 -13.03
CA PHE A 73 -19.58 10.74 -13.65
C PHE A 73 -18.84 9.83 -12.67
N LEU A 74 -18.90 10.13 -11.37
CA LEU A 74 -18.14 9.45 -10.32
C LEU A 74 -18.95 8.40 -9.54
N THR A 75 -20.27 8.30 -9.76
CA THR A 75 -21.10 7.21 -9.26
C THR A 75 -20.97 5.97 -10.15
N PHE A 76 -19.90 5.20 -9.97
CA PHE A 76 -19.71 3.95 -10.70
C PHE A 76 -20.66 2.86 -10.22
N SER A 77 -21.31 2.16 -11.17
CA SER A 77 -22.07 0.95 -10.86
C SER A 77 -21.13 -0.17 -10.41
N HIS A 78 -21.58 -1.00 -9.45
CA HIS A 78 -20.75 -2.01 -8.79
C HIS A 78 -20.13 -3.03 -9.76
N LYS A 79 -20.93 -3.55 -10.70
CA LYS A 79 -20.50 -4.60 -11.65
C LYS A 79 -19.42 -4.13 -12.64
N PRO A 80 -19.56 -2.99 -13.35
CA PRO A 80 -18.50 -2.53 -14.25
C PRO A 80 -17.23 -2.13 -13.49
N PHE A 81 -17.36 -1.57 -12.27
CA PHE A 81 -16.22 -1.20 -11.44
C PHE A 81 -15.40 -2.40 -10.98
N GLU A 82 -16.07 -3.50 -10.58
CA GLU A 82 -15.37 -4.74 -10.22
C GLU A 82 -14.59 -5.32 -11.41
N LYS A 83 -15.19 -5.33 -12.62
CA LYS A 83 -14.53 -5.77 -13.84
C LYS A 83 -13.33 -4.88 -14.20
N PHE A 84 -13.46 -3.58 -13.99
CA PHE A 84 -12.37 -2.61 -14.18
C PHE A 84 -11.19 -2.88 -13.24
N ILE A 85 -11.45 -3.09 -11.94
CA ILE A 85 -10.40 -3.43 -10.96
C ILE A 85 -9.69 -4.73 -11.36
N LYS A 86 -10.43 -5.78 -11.75
CA LYS A 86 -9.81 -7.05 -12.18
C LYS A 86 -8.93 -6.90 -13.42
N ARG A 87 -9.32 -6.05 -14.38
CA ARG A 87 -8.50 -5.74 -15.57
C ARG A 87 -7.20 -5.04 -15.18
N ILE A 88 -7.28 -4.02 -14.34
CA ILE A 88 -6.08 -3.32 -13.86
C ILE A 88 -5.17 -4.26 -13.07
N GLN A 89 -5.75 -5.11 -12.21
CA GLN A 89 -4.99 -6.11 -11.47
C GLN A 89 -4.21 -7.04 -12.41
N PHE A 90 -4.85 -7.52 -13.48
CA PHE A 90 -4.20 -8.36 -14.48
C PHE A 90 -3.04 -7.62 -15.18
N LEU A 91 -3.22 -6.34 -15.52
CA LEU A 91 -2.16 -5.52 -16.13
C LEU A 91 -0.95 -5.34 -15.20
N TYR A 92 -1.17 -5.08 -13.91
CA TYR A 92 -0.09 -5.01 -12.92
C TYR A 92 0.62 -6.36 -12.78
N LEU A 93 -0.13 -7.46 -12.74
CA LEU A 93 0.47 -8.80 -12.66
C LEU A 93 1.35 -9.08 -13.89
N LEU A 94 0.85 -8.79 -15.09
CA LEU A 94 1.59 -8.96 -16.34
C LEU A 94 2.88 -8.12 -16.34
N LYS A 95 2.80 -6.87 -15.88
CA LYS A 95 3.96 -5.97 -15.74
C LYS A 95 5.03 -6.55 -14.79
N GLU A 96 4.63 -7.11 -13.65
CA GLU A 96 5.58 -7.75 -12.71
C GLU A 96 6.23 -9.00 -13.31
N VAL A 97 5.49 -9.82 -14.07
CA VAL A 97 6.05 -10.99 -14.77
C VAL A 97 7.10 -10.59 -15.80
N ILE A 98 6.82 -9.55 -16.61
CA ILE A 98 7.78 -9.05 -17.60
C ILE A 98 9.01 -8.46 -16.89
N HIS A 99 8.82 -7.70 -15.81
CA HIS A 99 9.91 -7.15 -15.02
C HIS A 99 10.85 -8.23 -14.48
N PHE A 100 10.28 -9.31 -13.94
CA PHE A 100 11.08 -10.43 -13.46
C PHE A 100 11.86 -11.12 -14.59
N GLY A 101 11.24 -11.32 -15.76
CA GLY A 101 11.93 -11.87 -16.93
C GLY A 101 13.11 -11.00 -17.39
N CYS A 102 12.92 -9.68 -17.41
CA CYS A 102 13.98 -8.70 -17.70
C CYS A 102 15.09 -8.73 -16.65
N LEU A 103 14.74 -8.79 -15.35
CA LEU A 103 15.71 -8.88 -14.25
C LEU A 103 16.56 -10.15 -14.37
N LEU A 104 15.96 -11.32 -14.62
CA LEU A 104 16.69 -12.57 -14.83
C LEU A 104 17.63 -12.50 -16.04
N THR A 105 17.20 -11.83 -17.11
CA THR A 105 18.02 -11.68 -18.32
C THR A 105 19.22 -10.77 -18.03
N SER A 106 19.02 -9.68 -17.30
CA SER A 106 20.08 -8.76 -16.87
C SER A 106 21.11 -9.46 -15.97
N LEU A 107 20.66 -10.23 -14.97
CA LEU A 107 21.55 -10.96 -14.05
C LEU A 107 22.41 -12.02 -14.76
N ASN A 108 21.92 -12.61 -15.85
CA ASN A 108 22.68 -13.53 -16.69
C ASN A 108 23.65 -12.81 -17.65
N CYS A 109 23.90 -11.51 -17.44
CA CYS A 109 24.76 -10.65 -18.25
C CYS A 109 24.34 -10.55 -19.74
N LEU A 110 23.09 -10.92 -20.06
CA LEU A 110 22.54 -10.77 -21.41
C LEU A 110 22.04 -9.33 -21.57
N LYS A 111 22.93 -8.47 -22.04
CA LYS A 111 22.61 -7.06 -22.33
C LYS A 111 21.78 -6.98 -23.60
N GLY A 112 20.63 -6.33 -23.49
CA GLY A 112 19.75 -6.04 -24.62
C GLY A 112 19.07 -4.70 -24.40
N SER A 113 19.00 -3.88 -25.46
CA SER A 113 18.40 -2.54 -25.39
C SER A 113 16.96 -2.56 -24.84
N PHE A 114 16.20 -3.61 -25.14
CA PHE A 114 14.87 -3.81 -24.60
C PHE A 114 14.85 -3.99 -23.07
N VAL A 115 15.78 -4.75 -22.51
CA VAL A 115 15.86 -5.04 -21.07
C VAL A 115 16.16 -3.77 -20.30
N GLU A 116 17.18 -3.02 -20.72
CA GLU A 116 17.57 -1.74 -20.10
C GLU A 116 16.42 -0.74 -20.17
N THR A 117 15.81 -0.56 -21.34
CA THR A 117 14.67 0.36 -21.52
C THR A 117 13.49 -0.03 -20.62
N PHE A 118 13.18 -1.34 -20.51
CA PHE A 118 12.08 -1.78 -19.68
C PHE A 118 12.34 -1.56 -18.19
N LEU A 119 13.57 -1.76 -17.73
CA LEU A 119 13.96 -1.51 -16.34
C LEU A 119 13.89 -0.03 -15.99
N GLU A 120 14.34 0.86 -16.87
CA GLU A 120 14.17 2.31 -16.71
C GLU A 120 12.70 2.72 -16.66
N LEU A 121 11.86 2.18 -17.55
CA LEU A 121 10.42 2.43 -17.53
C LEU A 121 9.77 2.01 -16.21
N ASN A 122 10.21 0.91 -15.59
CA ASN A 122 9.69 0.50 -14.29
C ASN A 122 10.03 1.49 -13.17
N TRP A 123 11.23 2.06 -13.20
CA TRP A 123 11.61 3.13 -12.27
C TRP A 123 10.75 4.38 -12.43
N ILE A 124 10.53 4.80 -13.68
CA ILE A 124 9.66 5.95 -13.98
C ILE A 124 8.22 5.66 -13.50
N LEU A 125 7.72 4.45 -13.72
CA LEU A 125 6.40 4.03 -13.22
C LEU A 125 6.33 4.05 -11.69
N PHE A 126 7.35 3.56 -11.00
CA PHE A 126 7.41 3.62 -9.54
C PHE A 126 7.42 5.06 -9.00
N LEU A 127 8.23 5.93 -9.60
CA LEU A 127 8.32 7.33 -9.20
C LEU A 127 7.02 8.08 -9.50
N SER A 128 6.43 7.86 -10.68
CA SER A 128 5.15 8.46 -11.06
C SER A 128 4.01 8.02 -10.14
N GLN A 129 3.97 6.75 -9.73
CA GLN A 129 2.99 6.26 -8.76
C GLN A 129 3.16 6.92 -7.39
N THR A 130 4.40 7.13 -6.95
CA THR A 130 4.71 7.85 -5.71
C THR A 130 4.29 9.32 -5.82
N GLY A 131 4.54 9.97 -6.96
CA GLY A 131 4.08 11.33 -7.25
C GLY A 131 2.55 11.46 -7.28
N LEU A 132 1.85 10.52 -7.91
CA LEU A 132 0.38 10.47 -7.91
C LEU A 132 -0.19 10.35 -6.49
N PHE A 133 0.47 9.58 -5.63
CA PHE A 133 0.08 9.43 -4.24
C PHE A 133 0.26 10.73 -3.45
N LEU A 134 1.38 11.43 -3.67
CA LEU A 134 1.67 12.76 -3.13
C LEU A 134 0.59 13.78 -3.50
N ILE A 135 0.24 13.86 -4.79
CA ILE A 135 -0.80 14.74 -5.29
C ILE A 135 -2.14 14.40 -4.60
N SER A 136 -2.48 13.12 -4.49
CA SER A 136 -3.70 12.68 -3.83
C SER A 136 -3.76 13.09 -2.35
N LEU A 137 -2.65 12.98 -1.62
CA LEU A 137 -2.56 13.44 -0.22
C LEU A 137 -2.80 14.96 -0.12
N VAL A 138 -2.14 15.74 -0.97
CA VAL A 138 -2.30 17.21 -1.01
C VAL A 138 -3.75 17.59 -1.31
N LEU A 139 -4.42 16.90 -2.24
CA LEU A 139 -5.83 17.16 -2.56
C LEU A 139 -6.78 16.74 -1.43
N TYR A 140 -6.43 15.73 -0.64
CA TYR A 140 -7.26 15.26 0.46
C TYR A 140 -7.25 16.21 1.67
N VAL A 141 -6.16 16.95 1.89
CA VAL A 141 -6.03 17.92 3.00
C VAL A 141 -7.11 19.02 2.96
N PRO A 142 -7.33 19.74 1.84
CA PRO A 142 -8.41 20.72 1.70
C PRO A 142 -9.80 20.15 1.96
N VAL A 143 -10.07 18.92 1.50
CA VAL A 143 -11.35 18.23 1.74
C VAL A 143 -11.56 18.05 3.24
N MET A 144 -10.53 17.57 3.94
CA MET A 144 -10.59 17.39 5.40
C MET A 144 -10.74 18.70 6.16
N ILE A 145 -10.02 19.75 5.79
CA ILE A 145 -10.14 21.08 6.41
C ILE A 145 -11.59 21.61 6.23
N SER A 146 -12.15 21.46 5.04
CA SER A 146 -13.52 21.90 4.74
C SER A 146 -14.56 21.14 5.58
N ILE A 147 -14.42 19.82 5.70
CA ILE A 147 -15.27 18.98 6.56
C ILE A 147 -15.14 19.41 8.03
N TRP A 148 -13.92 19.66 8.51
CA TRP A 148 -13.67 20.11 9.88
C TRP A 148 -14.28 21.48 10.18
N LYS A 149 -14.20 22.43 9.24
CA LYS A 149 -14.78 23.76 9.39
C LYS A 149 -16.31 23.70 9.47
N LYS A 150 -16.95 22.82 8.69
CA LYS A 150 -18.41 22.59 8.70
C LYS A 150 -18.88 21.75 9.91
N ARG A 151 -17.98 21.02 10.58
CA ARG A 151 -18.29 20.18 11.77
C ARG A 151 -18.70 20.97 13.00
N LYS A 152 -18.37 22.27 13.09
CA LYS A 152 -18.77 23.12 14.22
C LYS A 152 -20.29 23.34 14.33
N LEU A 153 -21.07 23.01 13.30
CA LEU A 153 -22.51 23.29 13.24
C LEU A 153 -23.41 22.04 13.25
N ALA A 154 -22.87 20.82 13.20
CA ALA A 154 -23.69 19.61 13.13
C ALA A 154 -23.24 18.58 14.18
N THR A 155 -24.08 18.41 15.19
CA THR A 155 -24.18 17.29 16.15
C THR A 155 -24.51 15.95 15.47
N ALA A 156 -24.09 15.74 14.22
CA ALA A 156 -24.20 14.47 13.53
C ALA A 156 -22.92 13.66 13.79
N ILE A 157 -22.99 12.91 14.89
CA ILE A 157 -22.23 11.68 15.13
C ILE A 157 -22.11 10.93 13.78
N ARG A 158 -20.89 10.51 13.39
CA ARG A 158 -20.58 9.40 12.42
C ARG A 158 -20.10 9.76 11.00
N THR A 159 -18.93 10.39 10.85
CA THR A 159 -18.05 10.16 9.67
C THR A 159 -16.67 9.67 10.13
N ARG A 160 -16.60 8.38 10.50
CA ARG A 160 -15.34 7.66 10.77
C ARG A 160 -14.52 7.26 9.52
N PRO A 161 -15.09 7.04 8.30
CA PRO A 161 -14.29 6.51 7.19
C PRO A 161 -13.30 7.53 6.62
N ASP A 162 -13.62 8.84 6.67
CA ASP A 162 -12.76 9.87 6.09
C ASP A 162 -11.49 10.10 6.93
N LYS A 163 -11.59 9.98 8.26
CA LYS A 163 -10.43 10.04 9.16
C LYS A 163 -9.50 8.84 8.96
N TYR A 164 -10.09 7.65 8.82
CA TYR A 164 -9.34 6.42 8.57
C TYR A 164 -8.56 6.52 7.25
N LEU A 165 -9.22 6.99 6.19
CA LEU A 165 -8.58 7.13 4.88
C LEU A 165 -7.45 8.17 4.89
N LEU A 166 -7.66 9.33 5.53
CA LEU A 166 -6.58 10.34 5.71
C LEU A 166 -5.39 9.74 6.44
N LEU A 167 -5.62 9.04 7.54
CA LEU A 167 -4.54 8.50 8.35
C LEU A 167 -3.78 7.42 7.58
N GLN A 168 -4.50 6.58 6.85
CA GLN A 168 -3.90 5.58 5.98
C GLN A 168 -3.05 6.21 4.88
N THR A 169 -3.55 7.24 4.20
CA THR A 169 -2.78 7.90 3.14
C THR A 169 -1.57 8.65 3.69
N LEU A 170 -1.72 9.32 4.84
CA LEU A 170 -0.62 10.01 5.51
C LEU A 170 0.48 9.04 5.98
N MET A 171 0.12 7.90 6.58
CA MET A 171 1.09 6.93 7.08
C MET A 171 1.86 6.24 5.94
N ILE A 172 1.18 5.86 4.86
CA ILE A 172 1.85 5.33 3.66
C ILE A 172 2.82 6.36 3.10
N PHE A 173 2.43 7.65 3.07
CA PHE A 173 3.29 8.71 2.57
C PHE A 173 4.54 8.88 3.43
N ILE A 174 4.39 8.99 4.76
CA ILE A 174 5.52 9.12 5.68
C ILE A 174 6.49 7.96 5.51
N LEU A 175 5.98 6.72 5.46
CA LEU A 175 6.83 5.54 5.27
C LEU A 175 7.56 5.58 3.93
N LYS A 176 6.86 5.85 2.82
CA LYS A 176 7.46 5.98 1.48
C LYS A 176 8.55 7.04 1.42
N MET A 177 8.38 8.17 2.11
CA MET A 177 9.42 9.19 2.21
C MET A 177 10.62 8.69 3.02
N CYS A 178 10.38 8.01 4.14
CA CYS A 178 11.44 7.50 5.02
C CYS A 178 12.34 6.45 4.35
N TYR A 179 11.78 5.46 3.62
CA TYR A 179 12.62 4.43 2.97
C TYR A 179 12.97 4.75 1.52
N GLY A 180 12.17 5.55 0.80
CA GLY A 180 12.38 5.82 -0.62
C GLY A 180 13.16 7.11 -0.90
N VAL A 181 12.53 8.25 -0.61
CA VAL A 181 12.99 9.57 -1.08
C VAL A 181 14.10 10.15 -0.20
N VAL A 182 14.00 10.00 1.12
CA VAL A 182 14.98 10.58 2.05
C VAL A 182 16.37 9.94 1.88
N PRO A 183 16.52 8.60 1.77
CA PRO A 183 17.81 7.99 1.46
C PRO A 183 18.34 8.47 0.10
N PHE A 184 17.48 8.57 -0.92
CA PHE A 184 17.88 9.04 -2.25
C PHE A 184 18.38 10.49 -2.27
N LEU A 185 17.78 11.39 -1.46
CA LEU A 185 18.17 12.81 -1.42
C LEU A 185 19.37 13.07 -0.50
N LEU A 186 19.47 12.39 0.64
CA LEU A 186 20.53 12.62 1.63
C LEU A 186 21.89 12.02 1.24
N LEU A 187 21.93 11.11 0.27
CA LEU A 187 23.16 10.39 -0.12
C LEU A 187 23.88 10.99 -1.32
N ASN A 188 23.43 12.14 -1.84
CA ASN A 188 24.10 12.83 -2.94
C ASN A 188 25.31 13.68 -2.48
N GLU A 189 25.53 13.84 -1.17
CA GLU A 189 26.66 14.60 -0.62
C GLU A 189 27.33 13.80 0.51
N GLU A 190 28.43 13.11 0.18
CA GLU A 190 29.57 12.69 1.03
C GLU A 190 29.37 12.23 2.50
N THR A 191 28.17 11.89 2.96
CA THR A 191 27.93 11.63 4.39
C THR A 191 27.95 10.15 4.76
N THR A 192 28.97 9.81 5.56
CA THR A 192 29.26 8.56 6.27
C THR A 192 28.12 8.08 7.18
N LEU A 193 27.03 7.58 6.62
CA LEU A 193 26.07 6.73 7.32
C LEU A 193 25.99 5.37 6.61
N ALA A 194 27.00 4.55 6.90
CA ALA A 194 27.31 3.25 6.31
C ALA A 194 26.29 2.11 6.55
N TRP A 195 25.02 2.42 6.84
CA TRP A 195 23.97 1.41 7.10
C TRP A 195 22.90 1.32 6.00
N LEU A 196 22.94 2.20 5.01
CA LEU A 196 22.15 2.08 3.78
C LEU A 196 23.12 2.01 2.60
N PRO A 197 23.07 0.96 1.75
CA PRO A 197 24.06 0.68 0.72
C PRO A 197 23.87 1.59 -0.49
N PHE A 198 23.85 2.92 -0.29
CA PHE A 198 23.19 3.83 -1.22
C PHE A 198 24.09 4.96 -1.75
N GLN A 199 25.35 4.99 -1.30
CA GLN A 199 26.37 5.94 -1.74
C GLN A 199 27.22 5.46 -2.94
N GLN A 200 27.00 4.24 -3.47
CA GLN A 200 27.85 3.64 -4.51
C GLN A 200 27.14 3.39 -5.85
N PHE A 201 25.96 3.98 -6.08
CA PHE A 201 25.08 3.66 -7.22
C PHE A 201 25.39 4.41 -8.54
N SER A 202 26.64 4.43 -8.99
CA SER A 202 26.98 4.89 -10.35
C SER A 202 26.75 3.81 -11.42
N ASN A 203 26.66 2.53 -11.03
CA ASN A 203 26.53 1.40 -11.94
C ASN A 203 25.06 0.99 -12.13
N VAL A 204 24.65 0.76 -13.38
CA VAL A 204 23.29 0.35 -13.77
C VAL A 204 22.84 -0.91 -13.02
N GLU A 205 23.74 -1.88 -12.82
CA GLU A 205 23.48 -3.17 -12.17
C GLU A 205 22.98 -3.02 -10.73
N GLU A 206 23.48 -2.03 -9.99
CA GLU A 206 23.12 -1.86 -8.60
C GLU A 206 21.75 -1.18 -8.43
N ARG A 207 21.36 -0.29 -9.36
CA ARG A 207 20.01 0.30 -9.42
C ARG A 207 18.93 -0.76 -9.67
N GLU A 208 19.26 -1.84 -10.37
CA GLU A 208 18.30 -2.91 -10.63
C GLU A 208 17.93 -3.70 -9.37
N THR A 209 18.83 -3.75 -8.37
CA THR A 209 18.59 -4.46 -7.11
C THR A 209 17.75 -3.66 -6.10
N LEU A 210 17.73 -2.33 -6.24
CA LEU A 210 17.00 -1.42 -5.33
C LEU A 210 15.47 -1.45 -5.52
N LEU A 211 15.01 -1.55 -6.77
CA LEU A 211 13.58 -1.52 -7.05
C LEU A 211 12.82 -2.69 -6.41
N PRO A 212 13.31 -3.95 -6.48
CA PRO A 212 12.76 -5.07 -5.72
C PRO A 212 12.70 -4.82 -4.21
N PHE A 213 13.72 -4.15 -3.64
CA PHE A 213 13.74 -3.81 -2.22
C PHE A 213 12.60 -2.84 -1.85
N PHE A 214 12.36 -1.80 -2.65
CA PHE A 214 11.23 -0.90 -2.42
C PHE A 214 9.88 -1.59 -2.54
N HIS A 215 9.73 -2.52 -3.50
CA HIS A 215 8.53 -3.33 -3.60
C HIS A 215 8.34 -4.24 -2.38
N LEU A 216 9.40 -4.81 -1.83
CA LEU A 216 9.34 -5.58 -0.58
C LEU A 216 8.89 -4.70 0.60
N CYS A 217 9.46 -3.50 0.74
CA CYS A 217 9.03 -2.53 1.75
C CYS A 217 7.54 -2.18 1.60
N ASP A 218 7.06 -1.96 0.37
CA ASP A 218 5.64 -1.70 0.08
C ASP A 218 4.76 -2.90 0.50
N VAL A 219 5.18 -4.13 0.20
CA VAL A 219 4.47 -5.38 0.56
C VAL A 219 4.33 -5.54 2.07
N VAL A 220 5.38 -5.23 2.83
CA VAL A 220 5.38 -5.33 4.30
C VAL A 220 4.59 -4.19 4.94
N THR A 221 4.80 -2.96 4.48
CA THR A 221 4.20 -1.76 5.09
C THR A 221 2.71 -1.62 4.81
N ALA A 222 2.23 -1.98 3.62
CA ALA A 222 0.82 -1.82 3.25
C ALA A 222 -0.18 -2.47 4.23
N PRO A 223 -0.09 -3.77 4.56
CA PRO A 223 -1.00 -4.39 5.52
C PRO A 223 -0.87 -3.80 6.93
N LEU A 224 0.36 -3.47 7.37
CA LEU A 224 0.61 -2.85 8.68
C LEU A 224 -0.06 -1.48 8.78
N VAL A 225 0.06 -0.64 7.74
CA VAL A 225 -0.53 0.70 7.74
C VAL A 225 -2.06 0.63 7.70
N ILE A 226 -2.65 -0.30 6.92
CA ILE A 226 -4.10 -0.52 6.90
C ILE A 226 -4.61 -0.78 8.33
N GLN A 227 -3.97 -1.71 9.05
CA GLN A 227 -4.40 -2.09 10.39
C GLN A 227 -4.10 -1.00 11.42
N PHE A 228 -2.93 -0.37 11.35
CA PHE A 228 -2.56 0.70 12.25
C PHE A 228 -3.51 1.90 12.13
N SER A 229 -3.84 2.27 10.89
CA SER A 229 -4.79 3.35 10.61
C SER A 229 -6.19 3.01 11.13
N PHE A 230 -6.57 1.74 11.07
CA PHE A 230 -7.86 1.27 11.58
C PHE A 230 -7.93 1.44 13.09
N LEU A 231 -6.91 0.94 13.78
CA LEU A 231 -6.79 1.03 15.23
C LEU A 231 -6.80 2.48 15.72
N MET A 232 -5.97 3.34 15.13
CA MET A 232 -5.86 4.76 15.50
C MET A 232 -7.12 5.58 15.20
N SER A 233 -7.92 5.17 14.20
CA SER A 233 -9.17 5.88 13.83
C SER A 233 -10.35 5.64 14.79
N SER A 234 -10.29 4.62 15.64
CA SER A 234 -11.36 4.26 16.57
C SER A 234 -11.00 4.69 17.99
N ARG A 235 -11.75 5.66 18.54
CA ARG A 235 -11.56 6.16 19.92
C ARG A 235 -11.60 5.02 20.95
N LYS A 236 -12.46 4.02 20.75
CA LYS A 236 -12.54 2.83 21.60
C LYS A 236 -11.27 1.98 21.52
N ASN A 237 -10.71 1.80 20.32
CA ASN A 237 -9.49 1.02 20.12
C ASN A 237 -8.27 1.77 20.69
N MET A 238 -8.23 3.10 20.57
CA MET A 238 -7.22 3.95 21.20
C MET A 238 -7.23 3.85 22.73
N GLU A 239 -8.42 3.82 23.35
CA GLU A 239 -8.55 3.61 24.79
C GLU A 239 -8.04 2.23 25.22
N THR A 240 -8.29 1.18 24.41
CA THR A 240 -7.75 -0.18 24.62
C THR A 240 -6.24 -0.28 24.40
N ILE A 241 -5.68 0.42 23.42
CA ILE A 241 -4.22 0.50 23.18
C ILE A 241 -3.54 1.20 24.36
N ARG A 242 -4.15 2.26 24.89
CA ARG A 242 -3.60 3.00 26.03
C ARG A 242 -3.60 2.17 27.32
N SER A 243 -4.56 1.24 27.47
CA SER A 243 -4.67 0.40 28.66
C SER A 243 -3.87 -0.90 28.61
N ASN A 244 -3.44 -1.36 27.42
CA ASN A 244 -2.79 -2.66 27.25
C ASN A 244 -1.31 -2.50 26.87
N HIS A 245 -0.47 -3.43 27.32
CA HIS A 245 0.94 -3.48 26.90
C HIS A 245 1.06 -3.69 25.38
N LEU A 246 2.02 -2.98 24.78
CA LEU A 246 2.36 -2.93 23.35
C LEU A 246 2.35 -4.30 22.65
N PHE A 247 2.71 -5.37 23.38
CA PHE A 247 2.71 -6.75 22.91
C PHE A 247 1.32 -7.29 22.51
N MET A 248 0.25 -7.00 23.26
CA MET A 248 -1.11 -7.43 22.88
C MET A 248 -1.62 -6.71 21.63
N VAL A 249 -1.18 -5.47 21.44
CA VAL A 249 -1.49 -4.69 20.23
C VAL A 249 -0.81 -5.32 19.02
N ILE A 250 0.46 -5.70 19.14
CA ILE A 250 1.21 -6.43 18.10
C ILE A 250 0.54 -7.78 17.78
N LEU A 251 0.11 -8.53 18.80
CA LEU A 251 -0.60 -9.81 18.59
C LEU A 251 -1.94 -9.62 17.88
N SER A 252 -2.65 -8.51 18.16
CA SER A 252 -3.91 -8.16 17.49
C SER A 252 -3.73 -7.73 16.04
N LEU A 253 -2.57 -7.16 15.67
CA LEU A 253 -2.20 -6.83 14.29
C LEU A 253 -1.95 -8.11 13.45
N ILE A 254 -1.52 -9.21 14.08
CA ILE A 254 -1.20 -10.47 13.40
C ILE A 254 -2.43 -11.42 13.28
N SER A 255 -3.57 -11.06 13.88
CA SER A 255 -4.78 -11.89 13.82
C SER A 255 -5.61 -11.64 12.54
N PRO A 256 -5.85 -12.67 11.69
CA PRO A 256 -6.78 -12.58 10.56
C PRO A 256 -8.24 -12.41 10.98
N ASN A 257 -8.54 -12.67 12.26
CA ASN A 257 -9.86 -12.55 12.87
C ASN A 257 -10.15 -11.16 13.44
N PHE A 258 -9.27 -10.17 13.26
CA PHE A 258 -9.62 -8.77 13.48
C PHE A 258 -10.56 -8.31 12.37
N ARG A 259 -11.79 -8.84 12.41
CA ARG A 259 -12.90 -8.43 11.55
C ARG A 259 -12.96 -6.92 11.69
N ALA A 260 -12.78 -6.25 10.56
CA ALA A 260 -13.56 -5.06 10.27
C ALA A 260 -15.02 -5.43 10.56
N LEU A 261 -15.45 -5.21 11.82
CA LEU A 261 -16.85 -5.17 12.17
C LEU A 261 -17.45 -4.21 11.17
N GLU A 262 -18.38 -4.76 10.41
CA GLU A 262 -19.10 -4.11 9.32
C GLU A 262 -19.31 -2.63 9.65
N PRO A 263 -19.14 -1.71 8.67
CA PRO A 263 -19.60 -0.35 8.87
C PRO A 263 -21.02 -0.46 9.40
N PRO A 264 -21.31 0.16 10.55
CA PRO A 264 -22.51 -0.16 11.28
C PRO A 264 -23.70 -0.03 10.35
N ARG A 265 -24.50 -1.11 10.27
CA ARG A 265 -25.75 -1.19 9.52
C ARG A 265 -26.45 0.16 9.64
N ARG A 266 -26.75 0.80 8.49
CA ARG A 266 -27.65 1.96 8.49
C ARG A 266 -28.86 1.51 9.30
N VAL A 267 -29.10 2.20 10.41
CA VAL A 267 -30.38 2.06 11.11
C VAL A 267 -31.37 2.62 10.10
N ASP A 268 -32.23 1.75 9.57
CA ASP A 268 -33.36 2.16 8.76
C ASP A 268 -34.19 3.12 9.62
N LEU A 269 -34.13 4.40 9.28
CA LEU A 269 -35.00 5.44 9.82
C LEU A 269 -36.36 5.29 9.13
N ASP A 270 -37.08 4.22 9.46
CA ASP A 270 -38.41 3.95 8.90
C ASP A 270 -39.44 3.55 9.98
N SER A 271 -39.28 4.06 11.20
CA SER A 271 -40.23 3.78 12.29
C SER A 271 -40.76 5.01 13.05
N THR A 272 -40.86 6.17 12.39
CA THR A 272 -41.64 7.31 12.93
C THR A 272 -42.38 8.05 11.82
N ARG A 273 -43.29 7.34 11.15
CA ARG A 273 -44.50 7.91 10.56
C ARG A 273 -45.62 6.96 10.93
N ASN A 274 -46.32 7.30 12.02
CA ASN A 274 -47.70 6.96 12.37
C ASN A 274 -47.92 7.41 13.82
N ALA A 275 -48.17 8.71 13.96
CA ALA A 275 -48.94 9.31 15.04
C ALA A 275 -49.78 10.41 14.38
#